data_AF-A0A814DLE1-F1
#
_entry.id   AF-A0A814DLE1-F1
#
_cell.length_a   1.000
_cell.length_b   1.000
_cell.length_c   1.000
_cell.angle_alpha   90.00
_cell.angle_beta   90.00
_cell.angle_gamma   90.00
#
_symmetry.space_group_name_H-M   'P 1'
#
loop_
_entity.id
_entity.type
_entity.pdbx_description
1 polymer ?
#
loop_
_entity_poly.entity_id
_entity_poly.type
_entity_poly.pdbx_seq_one_letter_code
_entity_poly.pdbx_strand_id
1 'polypeptide(L)' 'MFGVVGIPIIEVAFAAQQSQIKYIGMHNEQAASYAASAIGYMTGKPAVCLTVSGPGFIHALGGMANAQVNKW' A
#
# COMPACT_ATOMS: atom_id res chain seq x y z
N MET A 1 6.23 -2.85 1.51
CA MET A 1 4.79 -2.91 1.20
C MET A 1 4.03 -2.27 2.34
N PHE A 2 3.08 -1.38 2.07
CA PHE A 2 2.35 -0.60 3.07
C PHE A 2 0.87 -0.88 2.95
N GLY A 3 0.15 -1.10 4.05
CA GLY A 3 -1.28 -1.42 3.92
C GLY A 3 -2.00 -1.66 5.24
N VAL A 4 -3.31 -1.81 5.12
CA VAL A 4 -4.18 -2.29 6.20
C VAL A 4 -4.48 -3.76 5.92
N VAL A 5 -4.23 -4.64 6.89
CA VAL A 5 -4.58 -6.06 6.77
C VAL A 5 -6.06 -6.25 7.12
N GLY A 6 -6.79 -6.94 6.26
CA GLY A 6 -8.14 -7.44 6.55
C GLY A 6 -8.38 -8.81 5.95
N ILE A 7 -9.46 -9.47 6.37
CA ILE A 7 -9.81 -10.89 6.09
C ILE A 7 -9.53 -11.36 4.65
N PRO A 8 -9.89 -10.61 3.58
CA PRO A 8 -9.64 -11.08 2.21
C PRO A 8 -8.17 -10.96 1.74
N ILE A 9 -7.33 -10.17 2.42
CA ILE A 9 -5.97 -9.84 1.97
C ILE A 9 -4.88 -10.46 2.87
N ILE A 10 -5.27 -11.19 3.92
CA ILE A 10 -4.37 -11.79 4.91
C ILE A 10 -3.37 -12.75 4.22
N GLU A 11 -3.86 -13.58 3.29
CA GLU A 11 -3.02 -14.51 2.53
C GLU A 11 -1.91 -13.81 1.74
N VAL A 12 -2.20 -12.64 1.16
CA VAL A 12 -1.21 -11.84 0.42
C VAL A 12 -0.17 -11.27 1.39
N ALA A 13 -0.59 -10.82 2.56
CA ALA A 13 0.34 -10.33 3.59
C ALA A 13 1.26 -11.46 4.10
N PHE A 14 0.72 -12.67 4.30
CA PHE A 14 1.52 -13.84 4.66
C PHE A 14 2.49 -14.26 3.55
N ALA A 15 2.03 -14.31 2.29
CA ALA A 15 2.90 -14.61 1.15
C ALA A 15 4.02 -13.57 0.99
N ALA A 16 3.72 -12.28 1.24
CA ALA A 16 4.72 -11.22 1.23
C ALA A 16 5.76 -11.40 2.34
N GLN A 17 5.33 -11.79 3.55
CA GLN A 17 6.25 -12.10 4.65
C GLN A 17 7.15 -13.31 4.34
N GLN A 18 6.60 -14.38 3.76
CA GLN A 18 7.37 -15.54 3.31
C GLN A 18 8.40 -15.18 2.24
N SER A 19 8.05 -14.23 1.36
CA SER A 19 8.93 -13.70 0.31
C SER A 19 9.94 -12.66 0.84
N GLN A 20 10.09 -12.53 2.16
CA GLN A 20 10.94 -11.54 2.84
C GLN A 20 10.65 -10.07 2.47
N ILE A 21 9.43 -9.78 1.98
CA ILE A 21 9.00 -8.42 1.69
C ILE A 21 8.58 -7.77 3.01
N LYS A 22 9.24 -6.67 3.37
CA LYS A 22 8.89 -5.91 4.57
C LYS A 22 7.49 -5.32 4.42
N TYR A 23 6.55 -5.86 5.19
CA TYR A 23 5.18 -5.37 5.29
C TYR A 23 5.06 -4.40 6.48
N ILE A 24 4.52 -3.21 6.24
CA ILE A 24 4.26 -2.19 7.27
C ILE A 24 2.76 -1.99 7.36
N GLY A 25 2.18 -2.44 8.49
CA GLY A 25 0.78 -2.28 8.82
C GLY A 25 0.47 -0.84 9.22
N MET A 26 -0.46 -0.22 8.51
CA MET A 26 -1.03 1.09 8.80
C MET A 26 -2.44 0.92 9.38
N HIS A 27 -2.96 1.96 10.03
CA HIS A 27 -4.34 1.95 10.55
C HIS A 27 -5.35 2.53 9.55
N ASN A 28 -4.87 3.24 8.52
CA ASN A 28 -5.70 3.88 7.51
C ASN A 28 -5.09 3.63 6.11
N GLU A 29 -5.91 3.21 5.15
CA GLU A 29 -5.51 2.93 3.78
C GLU A 29 -5.07 4.19 3.03
N GLN A 30 -5.65 5.36 3.34
CA GLN A 30 -5.18 6.64 2.80
C GLN A 30 -3.72 6.87 3.17
N ALA A 31 -3.39 6.74 4.45
CA ALA A 31 -2.01 6.91 4.92
C ALA A 31 -1.06 5.88 4.28
N ALA A 32 -1.50 4.63 4.10
CA ALA A 32 -0.72 3.60 3.41
C ALA A 32 -0.40 3.96 1.96
N SER A 33 -1.38 4.48 1.21
CA SER A 33 -1.19 4.88 -0.19
C SER A 33 -0.23 6.06 -0.35
N TYR A 34 -0.29 7.07 0.53
CA TYR A 34 0.66 8.18 0.55
C TYR A 34 2.06 7.74 1.00
N ALA A 35 2.17 6.85 1.98
CA ALA A 35 3.47 6.35 2.43
C ALA A 35 4.16 5.51 1.35
N ALA A 36 3.43 4.63 0.67
CA ALA A 36 3.97 3.84 -0.44
C ALA A 36 4.51 4.77 -1.53
N SER A 37 3.69 5.74 -1.92
CA SER A 37 4.02 6.78 -2.88
C SER A 37 5.28 7.58 -2.53
N ALA A 38 5.38 8.08 -1.30
CA ALA A 38 6.53 8.85 -0.84
C ALA A 38 7.82 8.01 -0.82
N ILE A 39 7.72 6.73 -0.44
CA ILE A 39 8.86 5.80 -0.48
C ILE A 39 9.29 5.51 -1.91
N GLY A 40 8.34 5.33 -2.83
CA GLY A 40 8.63 5.15 -4.25
C GLY A 40 9.45 6.32 -4.79
N TYR A 41 9.01 7.53 -4.50
CA TYR A 41 9.70 8.77 -4.86
C TYR A 41 11.10 8.89 -4.21
N MET A 42 11.22 8.68 -2.90
CA MET A 42 12.49 8.86 -2.19
C MET A 42 13.54 7.80 -2.54
N THR A 43 13.10 6.57 -2.78
CA THR A 43 14.02 5.44 -3.01
C THR A 43 14.26 5.14 -4.48
N GLY A 44 13.45 5.69 -5.38
CA GLY A 44 13.44 5.36 -6.81
C GLY A 44 13.11 3.90 -7.10
N LYS A 45 12.56 3.17 -6.11
CA LYS A 45 12.21 1.75 -6.20
C LYS A 45 10.70 1.59 -6.14
N PRO A 46 10.12 0.60 -6.85
CA PRO A 46 8.69 0.38 -6.83
C PRO A 46 8.21 0.09 -5.39
N ALA A 47 7.33 0.95 -4.90
CA ALA A 47 6.64 0.77 -3.63
C ALA A 47 5.23 0.22 -3.88
N VAL A 48 4.74 -0.60 -2.95
CA VAL A 48 3.46 -1.29 -3.10
C VAL A 48 2.53 -0.95 -1.95
N CYS A 49 1.31 -0.52 -2.29
CA CYS A 49 0.20 -0.31 -1.38
C CYS A 49 -0.73 -1.54 -1.40
N LEU A 50 -1.01 -2.12 -0.23
CA LEU A 50 -1.94 -3.22 -0.06
C LEU A 50 -3.20 -2.71 0.64
N THR A 51 -4.36 -2.98 0.06
CA THR A 51 -5.65 -2.56 0.61
C THR A 51 -6.67 -3.69 0.48
N VAL A 52 -7.73 -3.61 1.26
CA VAL A 52 -8.85 -4.55 1.20
C VAL A 52 -9.82 -4.18 0.08
N SER A 53 -10.52 -5.18 -0.44
CA SER A 53 -11.63 -4.97 -1.37
C SER A 53 -12.77 -4.18 -0.72
N GLY A 54 -13.36 -3.23 -1.44
CA GLY A 54 -14.48 -2.42 -0.97
C GLY A 54 -14.05 -1.04 -0.46
N PRO A 55 -14.40 -0.63 0.78
CA PRO A 55 -14.16 0.74 1.26
C PRO A 55 -12.66 1.08 1.35
N GLY A 56 -11.81 0.12 1.72
CA GLY A 56 -10.36 0.32 1.77
C GLY A 56 -9.75 0.67 0.41
N PHE A 57 -10.29 0.14 -0.69
CA PHE A 57 -9.86 0.50 -2.05
C PHE A 57 -10.20 1.95 -2.38
N ILE A 58 -11.40 2.40 -2.05
CA ILE A 58 -11.84 3.79 -2.25
C ILE A 58 -10.98 4.75 -1.43
N HIS A 59 -10.64 4.39 -0.19
CA HIS A 59 -9.72 5.17 0.64
C HIS A 59 -8.32 5.27 0.03
N ALA A 60 -7.78 4.18 -0.51
CA ALA A 60 -6.45 4.21 -1.16
C ALA A 60 -6.44 4.99 -2.49
N LEU A 61 -7.61 5.19 -3.12
CA LEU A 61 -7.73 5.80 -4.45
C LEU A 61 -7.15 7.20 -4.53
N GLY A 62 -7.35 8.03 -3.50
CA GLY A 62 -6.83 9.40 -3.47
C GLY A 62 -5.29 9.45 -3.50
N GLY A 63 -4.63 8.59 -2.72
CA GLY A 63 -3.17 8.51 -2.74
C GLY A 63 -2.62 7.91 -4.03
N MET A 64 -3.31 6.94 -4.62
CA MET A 64 -2.93 6.39 -5.94
C MET A 64 -3.06 7.42 -7.06
N ALA A 65 -4.15 8.19 -7.10
CA ALA A 65 -4.33 9.27 -8.07
C ALA A 65 -3.23 10.32 -7.92
N ASN A 66 -2.89 10.68 -6.69
CA ASN A 66 -1.80 11.61 -6.40
C ASN A 66 -0.42 11.06 -6.85
N ALA A 67 -0.16 9.76 -6.72
CA ALA A 67 1.04 9.13 -7.25
C ALA A 67 1.11 9.17 -8.77
N GLN A 68 -0.02 8.88 -9.43
CA GLN A 68 -0.12 8.87 -10.87
C GLN A 68 0.10 10.25 -11.49
N VAL A 69 -0.50 11.30 -10.90
CA VAL A 69 -0.33 12.69 -11.39
C VAL A 69 1.11 13.16 -11.20
N ASN A 70 1.73 12.86 -10.06
CA ASN A 70 3.08 13.29 -9.77
C ASN A 70 4.17 12.40 -10.39
N LYS A 71 3.78 11.33 -11.12
CA LYS A 71 4.67 10.32 -11.71
C LYS A 71 5.72 9.80 -10.72
N TRP A 72 5.26 9.51 -9.51
CA TRP A 72 6.07 8.90 -8.46
C TRP A 72 6.37 7.43 -8.74
#